data_AF-A0A853GCA4-F1
#
_entry.id   AF-A0A853GCA4-F1
#
_cell.length_a   1.000
_cell.length_b   1.000
_cell.length_c   1.000
_cell.angle_alpha   90.00
_cell.angle_beta   90.00
_cell.angle_gamma   90.00
#
_symmetry.space_group_name_H-M   'P 1'
#
loop_
_entity.id
_entity.type
_entity.pdbx_description
1 polymer ?
#
loop_
_entity_poly.entity_id
_entity_poly.type
_entity_poly.pdbx_seq_one_letter_code
_entity_poly.pdbx_strand_id
1 'polypeptide(L)' 'MTLPPYSIPDWSLAPTGWDWLAQDEDGRWFWYGVQPQLGIGGGVWRAPSRAQELACLGEPNLQWYDTLTQRPA' A
#
# COMPACT_ATOMS: atom_id res chain seq x y z
N MET A 1 -25.90 4.89 -0.13
CA MET A 1 -25.08 3.71 -0.50
C MET A 1 -23.64 4.15 -0.51
N THR A 2 -22.91 3.89 0.57
CA THR A 2 -21.48 4.16 0.70
C THR A 2 -20.73 3.06 -0.06
N LEU A 3 -19.93 3.44 -1.06
CA LEU A 3 -18.97 2.52 -1.69
C LEU A 3 -18.10 1.94 -0.57
N PRO A 4 -17.75 0.64 -0.58
CA PRO A 4 -16.84 0.11 0.42
C PRO A 4 -15.56 0.95 0.38
N PRO A 5 -15.07 1.41 1.54
CA PRO A 5 -13.84 2.18 1.59
C PRO A 5 -12.75 1.29 1.02
N TYR A 6 -12.11 1.71 -0.07
CA TYR A 6 -10.90 1.13 -0.67
C TYR A 6 -10.81 -0.40 -0.62
N SER A 7 -11.04 -1.10 -1.73
CA SER A 7 -10.82 -2.56 -1.76
C SER A 7 -9.34 -2.88 -1.52
N ILE A 8 -8.98 -3.10 -0.25
CA ILE A 8 -7.64 -3.47 0.18
C ILE A 8 -7.24 -4.73 -0.61
N PRO A 9 -6.06 -4.75 -1.23
CA PRO A 9 -5.52 -5.92 -1.90
C PRO A 9 -5.62 -7.22 -1.07
N ASP A 10 -5.97 -8.32 -1.73
CA ASP A 10 -5.93 -9.65 -1.13
C ASP A 10 -4.48 -10.07 -0.87
N TRP A 11 -4.15 -10.36 0.39
CA TRP A 11 -2.84 -10.82 0.84
C TRP A 11 -2.41 -12.16 0.22
N SER A 12 -3.33 -12.94 -0.34
CA SER A 12 -2.98 -14.16 -1.09
C SER A 12 -2.18 -13.87 -2.37
N LEU A 13 -2.25 -12.63 -2.88
CA LEU A 13 -1.54 -12.16 -4.07
C LEU A 13 -0.16 -11.55 -3.75
N ALA A 14 0.16 -11.34 -2.47
CA ALA A 14 1.43 -10.77 -2.06
C ALA A 14 2.59 -11.78 -2.27
N PRO A 15 3.75 -11.34 -2.80
CA PRO A 15 4.91 -12.22 -2.91
C PRO A 15 5.36 -12.77 -1.54
N THR A 16 6.00 -13.93 -1.53
CA THR A 16 6.54 -14.52 -0.30
C THR A 16 7.58 -13.59 0.33
N GLY A 17 7.42 -13.31 1.64
CA GLY A 17 8.30 -12.42 2.40
C GLY A 17 7.97 -10.93 2.26
N TRP A 18 6.83 -10.59 1.66
CA TRP A 18 6.33 -9.23 1.55
C TRP A 18 5.18 -9.03 2.54
N ASP A 19 5.52 -8.44 3.67
CA ASP A 19 4.64 -8.39 4.85
C ASP A 19 4.02 -7.02 5.08
N TRP A 20 4.16 -6.09 4.13
CA TRP A 20 3.67 -4.72 4.26
C TRP A 20 2.86 -4.32 3.04
N LEU A 21 1.81 -3.54 3.27
CA LEU A 21 0.92 -3.03 2.24
C LEU A 21 0.55 -1.58 2.57
N ALA A 22 0.57 -0.71 1.57
CA ALA A 22 0.08 0.64 1.71
C ALA A 22 -0.42 1.21 0.38
N GLN A 23 -1.28 2.21 0.47
CA GLN A 23 -1.76 3.00 -0.65
C GLN A 23 -1.02 4.34 -0.70
N ASP A 24 -0.65 4.77 -1.89
CA ASP A 24 -0.24 6.15 -2.16
C ASP A 24 -1.49 7.05 -2.32
N GLU A 25 -1.31 8.37 -2.24
CA GLU A 25 -2.43 9.34 -2.31
C GLU A 25 -3.21 9.27 -3.63
N ASP A 26 -2.53 8.89 -4.72
CA ASP A 26 -3.12 8.76 -6.06
C ASP A 26 -3.98 7.49 -6.22
N GLY A 27 -4.03 6.64 -5.19
CA GLY A 27 -4.85 5.45 -5.16
C GLY A 27 -4.11 4.16 -5.49
N ARG A 28 -2.83 4.21 -5.89
CA ARG A 28 -2.03 3.00 -6.16
C ARG A 28 -1.69 2.26 -4.88
N TRP A 29 -1.88 0.94 -4.90
CA TRP A 29 -1.49 0.06 -3.80
C TRP A 29 -0.17 -0.62 -4.12
N PHE A 30 0.68 -0.76 -3.10
CA PHE A 30 1.97 -1.42 -3.21
C PHE A 30 2.17 -2.43 -2.10
N TRP A 31 2.70 -3.59 -2.47
CA TRP A 31 3.33 -4.50 -1.52
C TRP A 31 4.73 -3.98 -1.20
N TYR A 32 5.20 -4.27 0.02
CA TYR A 32 6.59 -4.02 0.41
C TYR A 32 7.22 -5.20 1.15
N GLY A 33 8.47 -5.50 0.79
CA GLY A 33 9.32 -6.49 1.47
C GLY A 33 9.95 -5.99 2.77
N VAL A 34 9.90 -4.68 3.01
CA VAL A 34 10.35 -4.00 4.23
C VAL A 34 9.35 -2.90 4.58
N GLN A 35 9.30 -2.47 5.84
CA GLN A 35 8.41 -1.39 6.23
C GLN A 35 8.75 -0.11 5.45
N PRO A 36 7.82 0.45 4.66
CA PRO A 36 8.06 1.68 3.93
C PRO A 36 8.03 2.90 4.87
N GLN A 37 8.62 4.00 4.42
CA GLN A 37 8.62 5.28 5.13
C GLN A 37 7.82 6.32 4.35
N LEU A 38 7.26 7.32 5.03
CA LEU A 38 6.60 8.43 4.38
C LEU A 38 7.58 9.23 3.51
N GLY A 39 7.20 9.50 2.25
CA GLY A 39 8.03 10.24 1.32
C GLY A 39 8.10 11.74 1.61
N ILE A 40 9.29 12.33 1.43
CA ILE A 40 9.50 13.79 1.49
C ILE A 40 8.77 14.44 0.30
N GLY A 41 7.79 15.30 0.57
CA GLY A 41 6.92 15.91 -0.44
C GLY A 41 5.46 15.49 -0.37
N GLY A 42 5.13 14.47 0.43
CA GLY A 42 3.77 13.97 0.60
C GLY A 42 3.33 13.03 -0.52
N GLY A 43 2.25 12.31 -0.28
CA GLY A 43 1.50 11.55 -1.27
C GLY A 43 2.01 10.14 -1.61
N VAL A 44 3.15 9.71 -1.09
CA VAL A 44 3.72 8.38 -1.40
C VAL A 44 4.43 7.72 -0.22
N TRP A 45 4.38 6.40 -0.20
CA TRP A 45 5.23 5.53 0.62
C TRP A 45 6.52 5.17 -0.15
N ARG A 46 7.65 5.12 0.56
CA ARG A 46 8.98 4.89 -0.02
C ARG A 46 9.66 3.66 0.59
N ALA A 47 10.17 2.81 -0.28
CA ALA A 47 11.05 1.70 0.04
C ALA A 47 12.12 1.55 -1.07
N PRO A 48 13.17 0.74 -0.87
CA PRO A 48 14.07 0.37 -1.96
C PRO A 48 13.28 -0.28 -3.11
N SER A 49 13.58 0.08 -4.37
CA SER A 49 12.81 -0.38 -5.54
C SER A 49 12.68 -1.91 -5.66
N ARG A 50 13.67 -2.67 -5.19
CA ARG A 50 13.65 -4.14 -5.14
C ARG A 50 12.67 -4.75 -4.13
N ALA A 51 12.14 -3.93 -3.22
CA ALA A 51 11.24 -4.32 -2.14
C ALA A 51 9.91 -3.55 -2.24
N GLN A 52 9.55 -3.09 -3.45
CA GLN A 52 8.30 -2.41 -3.77
C GLN A 52 7.73 -2.97 -5.08
N GLU A 53 6.44 -3.28 -5.09
CA GLU A 53 5.75 -3.88 -6.23
C GLU A 53 4.29 -3.41 -6.23
N LEU A 54 3.78 -3.02 -7.40
CA LEU A 54 2.40 -2.56 -7.54
C LEU A 54 1.45 -3.74 -7.31
N ALA A 55 0.56 -3.60 -6.32
CA ALA A 55 -0.46 -4.60 -6.00
C ALA A 55 -1.69 -4.43 -6.89
N CYS A 56 -2.27 -3.24 -6.93
CA CYS A 56 -3.41 -2.89 -7.77
C CYS A 56 -3.60 -1.37 -7.87
N LEU A 57 -4.60 -0.96 -8.66
CA LEU A 57 -5.09 0.41 -8.71
C LEU A 57 -6.37 0.53 -7.90
N GLY A 58 -6.48 1.60 -7.12
CA GLY A 58 -7.69 2.01 -6.42
C GLY A 58 -8.01 3.48 -6.65
N GLU A 59 -9.01 3.99 -5.95
CA GLU A 59 -9.36 5.41 -5.96
C GLU A 59 -8.38 6.25 -5.11
N PRO A 60 -8.14 7.53 -5.48
CA PRO A 60 -7.37 8.45 -4.65
C PRO A 60 -7.90 8.54 -3.22
N ASN A 61 -6.98 8.66 -2.27
CA ASN A 61 -7.27 8.60 -0.85
C ASN A 61 -6.57 9.72 -0.08
N LEU A 62 -7.32 10.67 0.47
CA LEU A 62 -6.75 11.76 1.28
C LEU A 62 -6.18 11.27 2.62
N GLN A 63 -6.60 10.09 3.08
CA GLN A 63 -6.14 9.42 4.31
C GLN A 63 -5.18 8.26 4.00
N TRP A 64 -4.50 8.30 2.84
CA TRP A 64 -3.56 7.26 2.39
C TRP A 64 -2.47 6.92 3.42
N TYR A 65 -2.06 7.89 4.24
CA TYR A 65 -1.03 7.70 5.28
C TYR A 65 -1.50 6.79 6.44
N ASP A 66 -2.80 6.54 6.58
CA ASP A 66 -3.34 5.59 7.57
C ASP A 66 -3.47 4.17 7.00
N THR A 67 -3.14 3.96 5.72
CA THR A 67 -3.33 2.66 5.04
C THR A 67 -2.19 1.67 5.24
N LEU A 68 -1.07 2.09 5.83
CA LEU A 68 0.06 1.20 6.07
C LEU A 68 -0.36 0.10 7.03
N THR A 69 -0.37 -1.13 6.54
CA THR A 69 -0.75 -2.31 7.30
C THR A 69 0.25 -3.44 7.09
N GLN A 70 0.37 -4.29 8.13
CA GLN A 70 1.21 -5.47 8.11
C GLN A 70 0.35 -6.69 7.78
N ARG A 71 0.95 -7.68 7.10
CA ARG A 71 0.31 -8.96 6.80
C ARG A 71 -0.21 -9.61 8.08
N PRO A 72 -1.50 -9.99 8.13
CA PRO A 72 -2.05 -10.76 9.24
C PRO A 72 -1.33 -12.11 9.40
N ALA A 73 -1.19 -12.56 10.66
CA ALA A 73 -0.64 -13.88 11.00
C ALA A 73 -1.56 -15.03 10.58
#